data_AF-E1GV63-F1
#
_entry.id   AF-E1GV63-F1
#
_cell.length_a   1.000
_cell.length_b   1.000
_cell.length_c   1.000
_cell.angle_alpha   90.00
_cell.angle_beta   90.00
_cell.angle_gamma   90.00
#
_symmetry.space_group_name_H-M   'P 1'
#
loop_
_entity.id
_entity.type
_entity.pdbx_description
1 polymer ?
#
loop_
_entity_poly.entity_id
_entity_poly.type
_entity_poly.pdbx_seq_one_letter_code
_entity_poly.pdbx_strand_id
1 'polypeptide(L)'
;MKNEADKSRMKTTGNSTERRGNTSKNSEIETYLRAHYAFRYNTVLGRTEYRSSKDASNRFTKVGRYEINSLRRELDSDIGIITSSDNLYSIIESSFSPRINPIQDYFKALPEVDASEVL
;
A
#
# COMPACT_ATOMS: atom_id res chain seq x y z
N MET A 1 -14.86 62.41 -1.71
CA MET A 1 -16.12 61.64 -1.63
C MET A 1 -15.78 60.19 -1.90
N LYS A 2 -16.18 59.28 -1.00
CA LYS A 2 -15.99 57.82 -1.08
C LYS A 2 -17.06 57.21 -2.01
N ASN A 3 -16.74 56.07 -2.64
CA ASN A 3 -17.61 54.96 -3.09
C ASN A 3 -16.63 53.79 -3.39
N GLU A 4 -16.49 52.71 -2.61
CA GLU A 4 -17.37 51.50 -2.50
C GLU A 4 -17.81 51.00 -3.89
N ALA A 5 -17.61 49.77 -4.36
CA ALA A 5 -17.28 48.45 -3.83
C ALA A 5 -16.51 47.66 -4.94
N ASP A 6 -15.71 46.62 -4.66
CA ASP A 6 -16.21 45.24 -4.72
C ASP A 6 -15.16 44.32 -4.06
N LYS A 7 -15.50 43.74 -2.90
CA LYS A 7 -14.69 42.69 -2.26
C LYS A 7 -15.32 41.36 -2.62
N SER A 8 -14.77 40.69 -3.63
CA SER A 8 -15.16 39.34 -3.98
C SER A 8 -14.89 38.40 -2.78
N ARG A 9 -16.00 37.85 -2.29
CA ARG A 9 -16.07 36.99 -1.11
C ARG A 9 -15.57 35.59 -1.47
N MET A 10 -14.28 35.31 -1.24
CA MET A 10 -13.77 33.94 -1.19
C MET A 10 -14.46 33.21 -0.03
N LYS A 11 -15.50 32.43 -0.34
CA LYS A 11 -16.01 31.40 0.57
C LYS A 11 -15.03 30.23 0.55
N THR A 12 -13.96 30.33 1.33
CA THR A 12 -13.20 29.15 1.75
C THR A 12 -14.04 28.48 2.82
N THR A 13 -14.92 27.56 2.42
CA THR A 13 -15.64 26.69 3.34
C THR A 13 -14.65 25.67 3.89
N GLY A 14 -13.81 26.11 4.83
CA GLY A 14 -12.99 25.23 5.64
C GLY A 14 -13.89 24.48 6.60
N ASN A 15 -14.38 23.32 6.19
CA ASN A 15 -14.93 22.35 7.14
C ASN A 15 -13.76 21.79 7.96
N SER A 16 -13.52 22.50 9.06
CA SER A 16 -12.70 22.10 10.18
C SER A 16 -13.51 21.15 11.05
N THR A 17 -13.59 19.90 10.63
CA THR A 17 -13.98 18.80 11.52
C THR A 17 -12.71 18.07 11.95
N GLU A 18 -12.27 18.43 13.15
CA GLU A 18 -11.60 17.58 14.12
C GLU A 18 -10.27 16.92 13.72
N ARG A 19 -9.22 17.39 14.41
CA ARG A 19 -7.83 16.93 14.37
C ARG A 19 -7.68 15.50 14.92
N ARG A 20 -8.16 14.49 14.19
CA ARG A 20 -7.40 13.23 14.07
C ARG A 20 -6.21 13.56 13.19
N GLY A 21 -4.98 13.28 13.63
CA GLY A 21 -3.75 13.75 12.99
C GLY A 21 -3.84 13.66 11.47
N ASN A 22 -3.59 14.78 10.77
CA ASN A 22 -3.90 14.95 9.35
C ASN A 22 -3.00 14.03 8.49
N THR A 23 -3.34 12.75 8.38
CA THR A 23 -2.65 11.78 7.55
C THR A 23 -2.88 12.12 6.09
N SER A 24 -1.84 12.02 5.26
CA SER A 24 -2.01 12.21 3.82
C SER A 24 -2.88 11.10 3.24
N LYS A 25 -3.52 11.36 2.08
CA LYS A 25 -4.22 10.31 1.33
C LYS A 25 -3.36 9.06 1.09
N ASN A 26 -2.06 9.25 0.82
CA ASN A 26 -1.14 8.14 0.65
C ASN A 26 -0.93 7.38 1.96
N SER A 27 -0.85 8.06 3.11
CA SER A 27 -0.76 7.40 4.41
C SER A 27 -2.02 6.58 4.74
N GLU A 28 -3.20 7.04 4.33
CA GLU A 28 -4.44 6.27 4.49
C GLU A 28 -4.48 5.03 3.58
N ILE A 29 -4.09 5.19 2.31
CA ILE A 29 -3.93 4.07 1.36
C ILE A 29 -2.95 3.04 1.92
N GLU A 30 -1.77 3.48 2.37
CA GLU A 30 -0.76 2.61 2.95
C GLU A 30 -1.27 1.86 4.19
N THR A 31 -2.03 2.54 5.05
CA THR A 31 -2.62 1.93 6.25
C THR A 31 -3.61 0.84 5.88
N TYR A 32 -4.49 1.11 4.91
CA TYR A 32 -5.42 0.12 4.37
C TYR A 32 -4.67 -1.07 3.77
N LEU A 33 -3.70 -0.82 2.89
CA LEU A 33 -2.93 -1.87 2.24
C LEU A 33 -2.20 -2.76 3.26
N ARG A 34 -1.59 -2.21 4.31
CA ARG A 34 -0.93 -3.01 5.36
C ARG A 34 -1.90 -3.86 6.18
N ALA A 35 -3.11 -3.36 6.42
CA ALA A 35 -4.11 -4.11 7.17
C ALA A 35 -4.66 -5.31 6.37
N HIS A 36 -4.78 -5.17 5.05
CA HIS A 36 -5.44 -6.15 4.19
C HIS A 36 -4.48 -7.07 3.42
N TYR A 37 -3.22 -6.66 3.25
CA TYR A 37 -2.24 -7.33 2.39
C TYR A 37 -0.83 -7.29 2.97
N ALA A 38 -0.06 -8.31 2.62
CA ALA A 38 1.39 -8.29 2.78
C ALA A 38 2.05 -8.09 1.41
N PHE A 39 2.78 -6.99 1.24
CA PHE A 39 3.54 -6.69 0.04
C PHE A 39 5.02 -6.98 0.24
N ARG A 40 5.71 -7.33 -0.86
CA ARG A 40 7.17 -7.43 -0.92
C ARG A 40 7.68 -7.11 -2.32
N TYR A 41 8.90 -6.61 -2.40
CA TYR A 41 9.64 -6.55 -3.67
C TYR A 41 10.56 -7.77 -3.76
N ASN A 42 10.24 -8.69 -4.67
CA ASN A 42 11.03 -9.88 -4.94
C ASN A 42 12.31 -9.49 -5.69
N THR A 43 13.46 -9.58 -5.02
CA THR A 43 14.75 -9.16 -5.60
C THR A 43 15.29 -10.13 -6.64
N VAL A 44 14.83 -11.39 -6.64
CA VAL A 44 15.21 -12.40 -7.64
C VAL A 44 14.46 -12.18 -8.94
N LEU A 45 13.17 -11.85 -8.87
CA LEU A 45 12.32 -11.63 -10.04
C LEU A 45 12.19 -10.14 -10.44
N GLY A 46 12.75 -9.22 -9.64
CA GLY A 46 12.72 -7.79 -9.91
C GLY A 46 11.32 -7.17 -9.93
N ARG A 47 10.39 -7.65 -9.10
CA ARG A 47 8.98 -7.23 -9.15
C ARG A 47 8.29 -7.21 -7.79
N THR A 48 7.26 -6.37 -7.67
CA THR A 48 6.38 -6.38 -6.49
C THR A 48 5.39 -7.55 -6.54
N GLU A 49 5.25 -8.21 -5.42
CA GLU A 49 4.29 -9.29 -5.19
C GLU A 49 3.53 -9.02 -3.90
N TYR A 50 2.32 -9.58 -3.80
CA TYR A 50 1.48 -9.43 -2.62
C TYR A 50 0.71 -10.71 -2.32
N ARG A 51 0.21 -10.82 -1.09
CA ARG A 51 -0.80 -11.80 -0.70
C ARG A 51 -1.86 -11.13 0.16
N SER A 52 -3.09 -11.64 0.10
CA SER A 52 -4.13 -11.20 1.02
C SER A 52 -3.84 -11.72 2.44
N SER A 53 -4.10 -10.89 3.45
CA SER A 53 -4.07 -11.32 4.85
C SER A 53 -5.12 -12.40 5.15
N LYS A 54 -6.16 -12.53 4.30
CA LYS A 54 -7.21 -13.56 4.43
C LYS A 54 -6.87 -14.87 3.71
N ASP A 55 -5.85 -14.89 2.86
CA ASP A 55 -5.48 -16.09 2.10
C ASP A 55 -4.60 -17.03 2.93
N ALA A 56 -5.14 -18.22 3.23
CA ALA A 56 -4.44 -19.26 3.98
C ALA A 56 -3.28 -19.90 3.22
N SER A 57 -3.23 -19.75 1.88
CA SER A 57 -2.17 -20.36 1.06
C SER A 57 -0.78 -19.77 1.32
N ASN A 58 -0.72 -18.56 1.92
CA ASN A 58 0.50 -17.77 2.10
C ASN A 58 1.29 -17.52 0.80
N ARG A 59 0.69 -17.73 -0.38
CA ARG A 59 1.36 -17.56 -1.67
C ARG A 59 1.35 -16.09 -2.08
N PHE A 60 2.53 -15.60 -2.44
CA PHE A 60 2.68 -14.29 -3.06
C PHE A 60 2.37 -14.38 -4.56
N THR A 61 1.57 -13.45 -5.03
CA THR A 61 1.17 -13.28 -6.43
C THR A 61 1.78 -12.00 -6.97
N LYS A 62 2.17 -12.00 -8.26
CA LYS A 62 2.67 -10.79 -8.94
C LYS A 62 1.59 -9.71 -8.91
N VAL A 63 1.98 -8.48 -8.60
CA VAL A 63 1.09 -7.32 -8.80
C VAL A 63 1.14 -6.91 -10.27
N GLY A 64 0.04 -7.14 -10.99
CA GLY A 64 -0.14 -6.72 -12.37
C GLY A 64 -1.26 -5.70 -12.53
N ARG A 65 -1.63 -5.42 -13.78
CA ARG A 65 -2.70 -4.47 -14.10
C ARG A 65 -4.04 -4.88 -13.49
N TYR A 66 -4.36 -6.17 -13.49
CA TYR A 66 -5.61 -6.67 -12.93
C TYR A 66 -5.65 -6.41 -11.41
N GLU A 67 -4.58 -6.78 -10.71
CA GLU A 67 -4.45 -6.61 -9.26
C GLU A 67 -4.52 -5.14 -8.86
N ILE A 68 -3.82 -4.25 -9.57
CA ILE A 68 -3.90 -2.80 -9.32
C ILE A 68 -5.32 -2.25 -9.49
N ASN A 69 -6.02 -2.69 -10.54
CA ASN A 69 -7.39 -2.24 -10.76
C ASN A 69 -8.35 -2.77 -9.68
N SER A 70 -8.12 -3.98 -9.18
CA SER A 70 -8.87 -4.53 -8.05
C SER A 70 -8.60 -3.73 -6.77
N LEU A 71 -7.34 -3.48 -6.42
CA LEU A 71 -6.96 -2.65 -5.27
C LEU A 71 -7.57 -1.26 -5.34
N ARG A 72 -7.58 -0.64 -6.53
CA ARG A 72 -8.20 0.66 -6.75
C ARG A 72 -9.70 0.64 -6.50
N ARG A 73 -10.40 -0.40 -6.95
CA ARG A 73 -11.85 -0.58 -6.68
C ARG A 73 -12.13 -0.81 -5.20
N GLU A 74 -11.27 -1.57 -4.52
CA GLU A 74 -11.40 -1.81 -3.07
C GLU A 74 -11.19 -0.52 -2.28
N LEU A 75 -10.18 0.28 -2.58
CA LEU A 75 -9.94 1.57 -1.90
C LEU A 75 -11.11 2.54 -2.06
N ASP A 76 -11.72 2.59 -3.24
CA ASP A 76 -12.92 3.40 -3.51
C ASP A 76 -14.14 2.86 -2.75
N SER A 77 -14.37 1.55 -2.80
CA SER A 77 -15.50 0.87 -2.14
C SER A 77 -15.44 0.95 -0.61
N ASP A 78 -14.28 0.67 -0.03
CA ASP A 78 -14.17 0.36 1.39
C ASP A 78 -13.82 1.60 2.22
N ILE A 79 -13.04 2.53 1.66
CA ILE A 79 -12.60 3.75 2.34
C ILE A 79 -12.85 5.05 1.56
N GLY A 80 -13.49 4.98 0.38
CA GLY A 80 -13.85 6.16 -0.41
C GLY A 80 -12.67 6.90 -1.04
N ILE A 81 -11.50 6.26 -1.16
CA ILE A 81 -10.30 6.89 -1.74
C ILE A 81 -10.15 6.52 -3.21
N ILE A 82 -10.48 7.48 -4.08
CA ILE A 82 -10.18 7.40 -5.51
C ILE A 82 -8.70 7.77 -5.73
N THR A 83 -7.94 6.86 -6.35
CA THR A 83 -6.53 7.05 -6.68
C THR A 83 -6.22 6.55 -8.10
N SER A 84 -5.09 6.99 -8.65
CA SER A 84 -4.62 6.53 -9.97
C SER A 84 -3.82 5.23 -9.84
N SER A 85 -3.76 4.45 -10.93
CA SER A 85 -2.91 3.27 -11.00
C SER A 85 -1.43 3.63 -10.79
N ASP A 86 -0.97 4.75 -11.34
CA ASP A 86 0.42 5.19 -11.20
C ASP A 86 0.77 5.56 -9.75
N ASN A 87 -0.16 6.15 -9.00
CA ASN A 87 0.05 6.42 -7.58
C ASN A 87 0.08 5.13 -6.75
N LEU A 88 -0.73 4.12 -7.11
CA LEU A 88 -0.63 2.81 -6.47
C LEU A 88 0.70 2.13 -6.76
N TYR A 89 1.17 2.15 -8.02
CA TYR A 89 2.50 1.64 -8.36
C TYR A 89 3.59 2.39 -7.61
N SER A 90 3.54 3.73 -7.56
CA SER A 90 4.57 4.51 -6.85
C SER A 90 4.63 4.19 -5.35
N ILE A 91 3.49 3.89 -4.73
CA ILE A 91 3.45 3.42 -3.34
C ILE A 91 4.04 2.01 -3.25
N ILE A 92 3.50 1.02 -3.95
CA ILE A 92 3.88 -0.39 -3.75
C ILE A 92 5.24 -0.77 -4.34
N GLU A 93 5.80 0.03 -5.25
CA GLU A 93 7.14 -0.17 -5.80
C GLU A 93 8.19 0.69 -5.08
N SER A 94 7.84 1.22 -3.90
CA SER A 94 8.74 1.97 -3.01
C SER A 94 9.16 1.19 -1.77
N SER A 95 9.77 1.87 -0.80
CA SER A 95 10.08 1.35 0.54
C SER A 95 8.86 0.86 1.33
N PHE A 96 7.64 1.14 0.87
CA PHE A 96 6.44 0.49 1.38
C PHE A 96 6.53 -1.05 1.28
N SER A 97 7.08 -1.55 0.17
CA SER A 97 7.28 -2.98 -0.05
C SER A 97 8.71 -3.37 0.32
N PRO A 98 8.93 -4.12 1.41
CA PRO A 98 10.27 -4.56 1.79
C PRO A 98 10.90 -5.40 0.68
N ARG A 99 12.18 -5.16 0.42
CA ARG A 99 12.96 -5.92 -0.55
C ARG A 99 13.38 -7.25 0.07
N ILE A 100 12.93 -8.35 -0.53
CA ILE A 100 13.12 -9.71 -0.01
C ILE A 100 13.72 -10.59 -1.11
N ASN A 101 14.72 -11.40 -0.74
CA ASN A 101 15.16 -12.52 -1.56
C ASN A 101 14.40 -13.79 -1.10
N PRO A 102 13.34 -14.21 -1.80
CA PRO A 102 12.48 -15.30 -1.34
C PRO A 102 13.19 -16.66 -1.28
N ILE A 103 14.27 -16.84 -2.06
CA ILE A 103 15.07 -18.07 -2.04
C ILE A 103 15.87 -18.12 -0.74
N GLN A 104 16.55 -17.02 -0.37
CA GLN A 104 17.28 -16.95 0.89
C GLN A 104 16.36 -17.09 2.09
N ASP A 105 15.20 -16.43 2.08
CA ASP A 105 14.22 -16.52 3.16
C ASP A 105 13.68 -17.94 3.32
N TYR A 106 13.46 -18.67 2.21
CA TYR A 106 13.08 -20.07 2.27
C TYR A 106 14.13 -20.92 2.99
N PHE A 107 15.40 -20.81 2.61
CA PHE A 107 16.48 -21.57 3.25
C PHE A 107 16.68 -21.20 4.72
N LYS A 108 16.49 -19.93 5.10
CA LYS A 108 16.55 -19.49 6.50
C LYS A 108 15.37 -20.01 7.35
N ALA A 109 14.24 -20.31 6.72
CA ALA A 109 13.05 -20.82 7.40
C ALA A 109 13.06 -22.35 7.54
N LEU A 110 14.03 -23.05 6.94
CA LEU A 110 14.17 -24.49 7.14
C LEU A 110 14.62 -24.78 8.58
N PRO A 111 14.15 -25.88 9.19
CA PRO A 111 14.69 -26.33 10.46
C PRO A 111 16.20 -26.56 10.35
N GLU A 112 16.94 -26.16 11.38
CA GLU A 112 18.34 -26.57 11.50
C GLU A 112 18.36 -28.08 11.75
N VAL A 113 18.91 -28.83 10.80
CA VAL A 113 19.15 -30.26 10.97
C VAL A 113 20.58 -30.41 11.49
N ASP A 114 20.75 -31.08 12.62
CA ASP A 114 22.08 -31.45 13.09
C ASP A 114 22.68 -32.44 12.09
N ALA A 115 23.78 -32.03 11.42
CA ALA A 115 24.48 -32.87 10.45
C ALA A 115 25.00 -34.18 11.07
N SER A 116 25.08 -34.25 12.40
CA SER A 116 25.45 -35.43 13.19
C SER A 116 24.36 -36.51 13.22
N GLU A 117 23.12 -36.21 12.85
CA GLU A 117 22.01 -37.19 12.77
C GLU A 117 21.92 -37.89 11.41
N VAL A 118 22.70 -37.44 10.41
CA VAL A 118 22.58 -37.88 9.01
C VAL A 118 23.82 -38.64 8.50
N LEU A 119 24.86 -38.76 9.33
CA LEU A 119 26.10 -39.50 9.05
C LEU A 119 26.37 -40.54 10.15
#